data_AF-X1PML5-F1
#
_entry.id   AF-X1PML5-F1
#
_cell.length_a   1.000
_cell.length_b   1.000
_cell.length_c   1.000
_cell.angle_alpha   90.00
_cell.angle_beta   90.00
_cell.angle_gamma   90.00
#
_symmetry.space_group_name_H-M   'P 1'
#
loop_
_entity.id
_entity.type
_entity.pdbx_description
1 polymer ?
#
loop_
_entity_poly.entity_id
_entity_poly.type
_entity_poly.pdbx_seq_one_letter_code
_entity_poly.pdbx_strand_id
1 'polypeptide(L)'
;MGQDTHIVGGDLYTAVNEGVRQGYDKGYLRKSMVRQPFSARINTKDNTPAIIYTDIIPGDKLKIIAKPKGGGAENMSRLAMLSPAHGRQGVIDFVVKAVEEAGSNPCPPVIVGVGIGGN
;
A
#
# COMPACT_ATOMS: atom_id res chain seq x y z
N MET A 1 7.67 5.97 -14.56
CA MET A 1 7.83 5.59 -15.97
C MET A 1 8.38 6.78 -16.71
N GLY A 2 9.45 6.55 -17.48
CA GLY A 2 9.98 7.55 -18.39
C GLY A 2 8.93 8.00 -19.40
N GLN A 3 8.85 9.30 -19.71
CA GLN A 3 7.90 9.87 -20.65
C GLN A 3 8.11 9.32 -22.08
N ASP A 4 9.32 8.89 -22.40
CA ASP A 4 9.70 8.28 -23.67
C ASP A 4 9.66 6.73 -23.61
N THR A 5 9.17 6.15 -22.51
CA THR A 5 8.97 4.70 -22.41
C THR A 5 7.70 4.28 -23.15
N HIS A 6 7.83 3.35 -24.08
CA HIS A 6 6.71 2.75 -24.79
C HIS A 6 6.44 1.32 -24.30
N ILE A 7 5.29 1.10 -23.67
CA ILE A 7 4.80 -0.25 -23.34
C ILE A 7 4.11 -0.81 -24.58
N VAL A 8 4.57 -1.96 -25.06
CA VAL A 8 4.06 -2.64 -26.26
C VAL A 8 3.70 -4.10 -25.95
N GLY A 9 2.92 -4.74 -26.83
CA GLY A 9 2.53 -6.14 -26.66
C GLY A 9 1.43 -6.38 -25.62
N GLY A 10 0.86 -5.32 -25.04
CA GLY A 10 -0.25 -5.39 -24.10
C GLY A 10 -0.36 -4.16 -23.21
N ASP A 11 -1.24 -4.27 -22.22
CA ASP A 11 -1.47 -3.23 -21.20
C ASP A 11 -0.58 -3.48 -19.96
N LEU A 12 0.03 -2.41 -19.42
CA LEU A 12 0.92 -2.48 -18.27
C LEU A 12 0.21 -3.03 -17.03
N TYR A 13 -1.01 -2.58 -16.76
CA TYR A 13 -1.75 -2.96 -15.55
C TYR A 13 -2.15 -4.42 -15.60
N THR A 14 -2.53 -4.91 -16.79
CA THR A 14 -2.81 -6.31 -17.06
C THR A 14 -1.56 -7.16 -16.84
N ALA A 15 -0.41 -6.74 -17.38
CA ALA A 15 0.87 -7.44 -17.20
C ALA A 15 1.29 -7.51 -15.72
N VAL A 16 1.15 -6.42 -14.97
CA VAL A 16 1.45 -6.40 -13.52
C VAL A 16 0.52 -7.34 -12.75
N ASN A 17 -0.79 -7.30 -13.01
CA ASN A 17 -1.74 -8.19 -12.32
C ASN A 17 -1.52 -9.66 -12.66
N GLU A 18 -1.13 -9.97 -13.89
CA GLU A 18 -0.77 -11.33 -14.29
C GLU A 18 0.52 -11.79 -13.60
N GLY A 19 1.53 -10.93 -13.51
CA GLY A 19 2.73 -11.21 -12.73
C GLY A 19 2.44 -11.48 -11.25
N VAL A 20 1.53 -10.71 -10.64
CA VAL A 20 1.06 -10.94 -9.26
C VAL A 20 0.33 -12.27 -9.14
N ARG A 21 -0.63 -12.56 -10.03
CA ARG A 21 -1.37 -13.84 -10.05
C ARG A 21 -0.40 -15.02 -10.10
N GLN A 22 0.56 -14.99 -11.02
CA GLN A 22 1.56 -16.04 -11.14
C GLN A 22 2.46 -16.13 -9.91
N GLY A 23 2.87 -14.99 -9.34
CA GLY A 23 3.68 -14.96 -8.12
C GLY A 23 2.97 -15.60 -6.93
N TYR A 24 1.67 -15.34 -6.77
CA TYR A 24 0.87 -15.96 -5.71
C TYR A 24 0.61 -17.44 -5.94
N ASP A 25 0.41 -17.85 -7.18
CA ASP A 25 0.14 -19.24 -7.53
C ASP A 25 1.40 -20.11 -7.44
N LYS A 26 2.45 -19.75 -8.18
CA LYS A 26 3.73 -20.49 -8.25
C LYS A 26 4.56 -20.34 -6.98
N GLY A 27 4.39 -19.25 -6.25
CA GLY A 27 5.08 -18.99 -4.98
C GLY A 27 4.39 -19.62 -3.77
N TYR A 28 3.28 -20.34 -3.95
CA TYR A 28 2.49 -20.95 -2.87
C TYR A 28 2.09 -19.94 -1.78
N LEU A 29 1.79 -18.70 -2.18
CA LEU A 29 1.49 -17.60 -1.24
C LEU A 29 -0.01 -17.55 -0.90
N ARG A 30 -0.33 -16.90 0.23
CA ARG A 30 -1.72 -16.77 0.68
C ARG A 30 -2.49 -15.68 -0.08
N LYS A 31 -3.49 -16.09 -0.85
CA LYS A 31 -4.45 -15.23 -1.57
C LYS A 31 -5.40 -14.53 -0.59
N SER A 32 -5.12 -13.27 -0.27
CA SER A 32 -5.71 -12.49 0.81
C SER A 32 -6.71 -11.40 0.36
N MET A 33 -6.79 -11.10 -0.94
CA MET A 33 -7.71 -10.07 -1.46
C MET A 33 -9.18 -10.48 -1.48
N VAL A 34 -10.06 -9.52 -1.20
CA VAL A 34 -11.53 -9.66 -1.12
C VAL A 34 -12.20 -8.60 -2.00
N ARG A 35 -13.17 -9.00 -2.82
CA ARG A 35 -13.93 -8.07 -3.71
C ARG A 35 -15.07 -7.35 -3.00
N GLN A 36 -15.66 -7.98 -2.00
CA GLN A 36 -16.84 -7.48 -1.28
C GLN A 36 -16.55 -7.41 0.21
N PRO A 37 -15.76 -6.42 0.67
CA PRO A 37 -15.20 -6.42 2.03
C PRO A 37 -16.26 -6.16 3.12
N PHE A 38 -17.36 -5.48 2.81
CA PHE A 38 -18.40 -5.10 3.78
C PHE A 38 -19.65 -5.99 3.73
N SER A 39 -19.72 -6.96 2.81
CA SER A 39 -20.89 -7.83 2.62
C SER A 39 -20.51 -9.32 2.65
N ALA A 40 -20.78 -10.09 1.60
CA ALA A 40 -20.62 -11.55 1.56
C ALA A 40 -19.15 -12.03 1.64
N ARG A 41 -18.17 -11.11 1.70
CA ARG A 41 -16.73 -11.39 1.81
C ARG A 41 -16.23 -12.43 0.81
N ILE A 42 -16.23 -12.06 -0.47
CA ILE A 42 -15.79 -12.93 -1.57
C ILE A 42 -14.30 -12.75 -1.86
N ASN A 43 -13.49 -13.80 -1.65
CA ASN A 43 -12.06 -13.81 -1.97
C ASN A 43 -11.81 -13.84 -3.50
N THR A 44 -10.77 -13.15 -3.98
CA THR A 44 -10.47 -13.05 -5.43
C THR A 44 -9.83 -14.30 -6.01
N LYS A 45 -9.30 -15.19 -5.15
CA LYS A 45 -8.62 -16.47 -5.46
C LYS A 45 -7.30 -16.36 -6.21
N ASP A 46 -6.79 -15.16 -6.43
CA ASP A 46 -5.49 -14.90 -7.07
C ASP A 46 -4.71 -13.72 -6.47
N ASN A 47 -5.22 -13.12 -5.40
CA ASN A 47 -4.66 -11.94 -4.75
C ASN A 47 -4.57 -10.67 -5.63
N THR A 48 -5.24 -10.66 -6.78
CA THR A 48 -5.40 -9.45 -7.61
C THR A 48 -6.69 -8.70 -7.20
N PRO A 49 -6.81 -7.39 -7.48
CA PRO A 49 -5.82 -6.53 -8.15
C PRO A 49 -4.68 -6.09 -7.24
N ALA A 50 -3.51 -5.82 -7.85
CA ALA A 50 -2.44 -5.07 -7.21
C ALA A 50 -2.80 -3.58 -7.11
N ILE A 51 -2.32 -2.90 -6.08
CA ILE A 51 -2.36 -1.43 -6.01
C ILE A 51 -1.16 -0.91 -6.82
N ILE A 52 -1.43 -0.13 -7.87
CA ILE A 52 -0.41 0.35 -8.82
C ILE A 52 -0.40 1.87 -8.80
N TYR A 53 0.74 2.42 -8.38
CA TYR A 53 1.04 3.85 -8.50
C TYR A 53 2.09 4.05 -9.59
N THR A 54 1.87 5.07 -10.43
CA THR A 54 2.76 5.39 -11.54
C THR A 54 3.06 6.88 -11.53
N ASP A 55 4.34 7.22 -11.37
CA ASP A 55 4.84 8.57 -11.60
C ASP A 55 5.34 8.68 -13.04
N ILE A 56 4.99 9.75 -13.75
CA ILE A 56 5.57 10.06 -15.06
C ILE A 56 6.77 10.98 -14.84
N ILE A 57 7.93 10.59 -15.37
CA ILE A 57 9.19 11.31 -15.22
C ILE A 57 9.89 11.43 -16.57
N PRO A 58 10.82 12.40 -16.78
CA PRO A 58 11.61 12.46 -18.01
C PRO A 58 12.45 11.20 -18.26
N GLY A 59 12.74 10.92 -19.53
CA GLY A 59 13.61 9.82 -19.98
C GLY A 59 12.85 8.60 -20.50
N ASP A 60 13.58 7.53 -20.78
CA ASP A 60 13.10 6.35 -21.52
C ASP A 60 13.04 5.07 -20.67
N LYS A 61 13.37 5.15 -19.38
CA LYS A 61 13.46 3.99 -18.48
C LYS A 61 12.20 3.72 -17.68
N LEU A 62 11.92 2.43 -17.49
CA LEU A 62 10.95 1.93 -16.51
C LEU A 62 11.68 1.42 -15.26
N LYS A 63 11.32 1.95 -14.09
CA LYS A 63 11.72 1.42 -12.79
C LYS A 63 10.46 0.89 -12.08
N ILE A 64 10.51 -0.36 -11.64
CA ILE A 64 9.43 -1.00 -10.88
C ILE A 64 9.93 -1.27 -9.46
N ILE A 65 9.12 -0.90 -8.47
CA ILE A 65 9.33 -1.26 -7.07
C ILE A 65 8.11 -2.07 -6.64
N ALA A 66 8.34 -3.32 -6.24
CA ALA A 66 7.30 -4.18 -5.69
C ALA A 66 7.44 -4.26 -4.17
N LYS A 67 6.32 -4.08 -3.45
CA LYS A 67 6.29 -4.15 -1.99
C LYS A 67 5.13 -5.03 -1.53
N PRO A 68 5.38 -6.25 -1.03
CA PRO A 68 4.34 -7.01 -0.34
C PRO A 68 4.04 -6.34 1.00
N LYS A 69 2.78 -5.95 1.21
CA LYS A 69 2.35 -5.28 2.45
C LYS A 69 1.32 -6.14 3.18
N GLY A 70 1.61 -6.46 4.45
CA GLY A 70 0.70 -7.19 5.31
C GLY A 70 -0.43 -6.30 5.83
N GLY A 71 -1.67 -6.77 5.73
CA GLY A 71 -2.86 -6.02 6.17
C GLY A 71 -2.87 -5.69 7.67
N GLY A 72 -2.25 -6.51 8.51
CA GLY A 72 -2.14 -6.22 9.96
C GLY A 72 -1.39 -4.93 10.24
N ALA A 73 -0.31 -4.65 9.51
CA ALA A 73 0.42 -3.39 9.62
C ALA A 73 -0.28 -2.24 8.87
N GLU A 74 -0.98 -2.53 7.77
CA GLU A 74 -1.72 -1.51 7.00
C GLU A 74 -2.90 -0.93 7.80
N ASN A 75 -3.63 -1.79 8.50
CA ASN A 75 -4.81 -1.39 9.29
C ASN A 75 -4.45 -0.50 10.50
N MET A 76 -3.16 -0.41 10.85
CA MET A 76 -2.67 0.41 11.96
C MET A 76 -2.28 1.83 11.51
N SER A 77 -2.36 2.13 10.22
CA SER A 77 -2.22 3.50 9.71
C SER A 77 -3.32 4.40 10.29
N ARG A 78 -2.97 5.65 10.60
CA ARG A 78 -3.90 6.68 11.08
C ARG A 78 -3.70 7.97 10.30
N LEU A 79 -4.80 8.67 10.03
CA LEU A 79 -4.81 9.99 9.40
C LEU A 79 -5.69 10.91 10.25
N ALA A 80 -5.22 12.14 10.49
CA ALA A 80 -5.99 13.16 11.16
C ALA A 80 -5.67 14.55 10.59
N MET A 81 -6.68 15.43 10.59
CA MET A 81 -6.52 16.84 10.25
C MET A 81 -6.35 17.63 11.54
N LEU A 82 -5.13 18.07 11.83
CA LEU A 82 -4.84 18.90 13.00
C LEU A 82 -4.93 20.37 12.61
N SER A 83 -5.62 21.18 13.42
CA SER A 83 -5.56 22.64 13.28
C SER A 83 -4.15 23.15 13.65
N PRO A 84 -3.72 24.30 13.12
CA PRO A 84 -2.45 24.90 13.52
C PRO A 84 -2.32 25.13 15.03
N ALA A 85 -3.44 25.36 15.72
CA ALA A 85 -3.48 25.61 17.17
C ALA A 85 -3.04 24.40 18.02
N HIS A 86 -3.13 23.17 17.48
CA HIS A 86 -2.62 21.99 18.18
C HIS A 86 -1.08 21.96 18.26
N GLY A 87 -0.41 22.66 17.36
CA GLY A 87 1.04 22.79 17.34
C GLY A 87 1.77 21.45 17.36
N ARG A 88 3.01 21.47 17.87
CA ARG A 88 3.87 20.28 17.99
C ARG A 88 3.29 19.22 18.91
N GLN A 89 2.66 19.64 20.01
CA GLN A 89 2.18 18.70 21.02
C GLN A 89 1.07 17.82 20.46
N GLY A 90 0.12 18.38 19.71
CA GLY A 90 -0.93 17.58 19.08
C GLY A 90 -0.42 16.55 18.07
N VAL A 91 0.70 16.82 17.39
CA VAL A 91 1.35 15.82 16.53
C VAL A 91 1.92 14.67 17.36
N ILE A 92 2.63 14.97 18.46
CA ILE A 92 3.21 13.97 19.36
C ILE A 92 2.08 13.11 19.95
N ASP A 93 1.04 13.74 20.49
CA ASP A 93 -0.08 13.05 21.11
C ASP A 93 -0.79 12.14 20.12
N PHE A 94 -0.98 12.60 18.87
CA PHE A 94 -1.56 11.79 17.81
C PHE A 94 -0.71 10.56 17.49
N VAL A 95 0.61 10.73 17.32
CA VAL A 95 1.52 9.61 17.01
C VAL A 95 1.57 8.60 18.17
N VAL A 96 1.71 9.07 19.41
CA VAL A 96 1.74 8.21 20.59
C VAL A 96 0.43 7.43 20.72
N LYS A 97 -0.71 8.11 20.60
CA LYS A 97 -2.04 7.47 20.63
C LYS A 97 -2.20 6.44 19.52
N ALA A 98 -1.75 6.73 18.30
CA ALA A 98 -1.82 5.80 17.19
C ALA A 98 -1.00 4.51 17.46
N VAL A 99 0.19 4.65 18.05
CA VAL A 99 1.04 3.51 18.42
C VAL A 99 0.40 2.70 19.56
N GLU A 100 -0.13 3.38 20.58
CA GLU A 100 -0.82 2.74 21.70
C GLU A 100 -2.05 1.95 21.23
N GLU A 101 -2.91 2.56 20.41
CA GLU A 101 -4.07 1.90 19.81
C GLU A 101 -3.70 0.72 18.92
N ALA A 102 -2.56 0.80 18.23
CA ALA A 102 -2.10 -0.28 17.36
C ALA A 102 -1.68 -1.52 18.17
N GLY A 103 -1.14 -1.34 19.37
CA GLY A 103 -0.74 -2.41 20.27
C GLY A 103 0.18 -3.44 19.58
N SER A 104 -0.11 -4.72 19.76
CA SER A 104 0.66 -5.82 19.16
C SER A 104 0.25 -6.17 17.73
N ASN A 105 -0.79 -5.54 17.17
CA ASN A 105 -1.34 -5.89 15.85
C ASN A 105 -0.34 -5.81 14.68
N PRO A 106 0.58 -4.82 14.60
CA PRO A 106 1.54 -4.73 13.50
C PRO A 106 2.79 -5.62 13.70
N CYS A 107 2.77 -6.55 14.66
CA CYS A 107 3.87 -7.45 15.03
C CYS A 107 5.17 -6.71 15.40
N PRO A 108 5.23 -6.05 16.59
CA PRO A 108 6.43 -5.36 17.05
C PRO A 108 7.71 -6.23 17.06
N PRO A 109 8.92 -5.61 16.93
CA PRO A 109 9.17 -4.17 16.91
C PRO A 109 8.78 -3.52 15.57
N VAL A 110 8.30 -2.27 15.62
CA VAL A 110 7.81 -1.53 14.44
C VAL A 110 8.71 -0.36 14.07
N ILE A 111 8.75 -0.06 12.77
CA ILE A 111 9.24 1.22 12.26
C ILE A 111 8.02 2.15 12.15
N VAL A 112 8.05 3.27 12.88
CA VAL A 112 6.97 4.27 12.85
C VAL A 112 7.29 5.33 11.81
N GLY A 113 6.47 5.41 10.75
CA GLY A 113 6.52 6.49 9.77
C GLY A 113 5.58 7.63 10.18
N VAL A 114 6.09 8.87 10.20
CA VAL A 114 5.30 10.07 10.52
C VAL A 114 5.39 11.04 9.35
N GLY A 115 4.24 11.35 8.74
CA GLY A 115 4.09 12.41 7.75
C GLY A 115 3.35 13.60 8.36
N ILE A 116 3.84 14.81 8.14
CA ILE A 116 3.22 16.06 8.62
C ILE A 116 3.05 16.99 7.42
N GLY A 117 1.80 17.42 7.17
CA GLY A 117 1.45 18.19 5.98
C GLY A 117 1.29 17.32 4.73
N GLY A 118 1.19 17.97 3.56
CA GLY A 118 1.02 17.34 2.25
C GLY A 118 0.20 18.22 1.31
N ASN A 119 0.48 18.12 0.00
CA ASN A 119 -0.28 18.72 -1.10
C ASN A 119 -0.63 17.61 -2.10
#